data_AF-A0A8J7AKB6-F1
#
_entry.id   AF-A0A8J7AKB6-F1
#
_cell.length_a   1.000
_cell.length_b   1.000
_cell.length_c   1.000
_cell.angle_alpha   90.00
_cell.angle_beta   90.00
_cell.angle_gamma   90.00
#
_symmetry.space_group_name_H-M   'P 1'
#
loop_
_entity.id
_entity.type
_entity.pdbx_description
1 polymer ?
#
loop_
_entity_poly.entity_id
_entity_poly.type
_entity_poly.pdbx_seq_one_letter_code
_entity_poly.pdbx_strand_id
1 'polypeptide(L)'
;MRRLVELSSKEAKRHFLKGSSYFNGDMPSYISFEPILSDVDTALGSRYYSELKNKNPCDSQGVNYNFIANKDGRFSWRPLELMHPAIYVSLIYVICESQNWEHITQRFSEFEGGAVDCCSTLVVSVDSQTDVATQIKSWWQRVEQQSLSYSLEFSRILHTDVTDCYSSLYTHSISWALHGVEEAKQKRRMNALLGNRIDSHIQAGRHGQTNGISQGSVLINGLHSRNCAWFC
;
A
#
# COMPACT_ATOMS: atom_id res chain seq x y z
N MET A 1 9.12 5.87 17.18
CA MET A 1 8.28 5.47 16.03
C MET A 1 7.22 6.54 15.81
N ARG A 2 6.96 6.93 14.57
CA ARG A 2 5.90 7.87 14.18
C ARG A 2 4.99 7.15 13.18
N ARG A 3 3.67 7.34 13.25
CA ARG A 3 2.77 6.70 12.26
C ARG A 3 2.94 7.39 10.91
N LEU A 4 2.84 6.63 9.82
CA LEU A 4 2.94 7.19 8.47
C LEU A 4 1.90 8.29 8.22
N VAL A 5 0.68 8.12 8.74
CA VAL A 5 -0.43 9.11 8.61
C VAL A 5 -0.18 10.41 9.36
N GLU A 6 0.79 10.46 10.27
CA GLU A 6 1.16 11.68 10.99
C GLU A 6 2.14 12.53 10.19
N LEU A 7 2.69 12.01 9.08
CA LEU A 7 3.61 12.74 8.21
C LEU A 7 2.89 13.79 7.37
N SER A 8 3.58 14.89 7.07
CA SER A 8 3.15 15.82 6.02
C SER A 8 3.22 15.17 4.64
N SER A 9 2.45 15.65 3.66
CA SER A 9 2.44 15.10 2.30
C SER A 9 3.86 15.06 1.67
N LYS A 10 4.70 16.07 1.95
CA LYS A 10 6.10 16.13 1.49
C LYS A 10 7.00 15.10 2.18
N GLU A 11 6.78 14.81 3.46
CA GLU A 11 7.49 13.76 4.19
C GLU A 11 7.05 12.37 3.70
N ALA A 12 5.74 12.16 3.53
CA ALA A 12 5.18 10.93 2.98
C ALA A 12 5.72 10.63 1.57
N LYS A 13 5.74 11.64 0.68
CA LYS A 13 6.33 11.50 -0.67
C LYS A 13 7.79 11.04 -0.61
N ARG A 14 8.61 11.70 0.22
CA ARG A 14 10.02 11.32 0.41
C ARG A 14 10.17 9.91 0.97
N HIS A 15 9.30 9.50 1.88
CA HIS A 15 9.31 8.15 2.43
C HIS A 15 8.98 7.10 1.36
N PHE A 16 7.96 7.31 0.53
CA PHE A 16 7.58 6.34 -0.50
C PHE A 16 8.56 6.25 -1.67
N LEU A 17 9.34 7.30 -1.94
CA LEU A 17 10.37 7.30 -2.98
C LEU A 17 11.67 6.56 -2.58
N LYS A 18 11.82 6.13 -1.33
CA LYS A 18 12.95 5.28 -0.93
C LYS A 18 12.87 3.93 -1.66
N GLY A 19 13.99 3.35 -2.08
CA GLY A 19 14.02 2.01 -2.68
C GLY A 19 13.52 0.93 -1.72
N SER A 20 13.82 1.08 -0.43
CA SER A 20 13.27 0.24 0.65
C SER A 20 11.75 0.29 0.80
N SER A 21 11.11 1.37 0.32
CA SER A 21 9.64 1.52 0.31
C SER A 21 9.02 0.97 -0.96
N TYR A 22 9.73 1.07 -2.08
CA TYR A 22 9.32 0.49 -3.37
C TYR A 22 9.24 -1.04 -3.29
N PHE A 23 10.25 -1.68 -2.71
CA PHE A 23 10.23 -3.11 -2.41
C PHE A 23 10.88 -3.37 -1.05
N ASN A 24 10.16 -3.99 -0.13
CA ASN A 24 10.60 -4.19 1.26
C ASN A 24 11.12 -5.61 1.56
N GLY A 25 11.27 -6.46 0.55
CA GLY A 25 11.89 -7.77 0.70
C GLY A 25 13.41 -7.70 0.64
N ASP A 26 14.07 -8.74 1.17
CA ASP A 26 15.52 -8.85 1.12
C ASP A 26 16.00 -9.02 -0.32
N MET A 27 16.87 -8.12 -0.77
CA MET A 27 17.53 -8.17 -2.06
C MET A 27 19.05 -8.20 -1.86
N PRO A 28 19.81 -8.79 -2.81
CA PRO A 28 21.26 -8.70 -2.80
C PRO A 28 21.72 -7.25 -2.70
N SER A 29 22.78 -6.99 -1.91
CA SER A 29 23.26 -5.63 -1.60
C SER A 29 23.70 -4.80 -2.82
N TYR A 30 23.94 -5.44 -3.97
CA TYR A 30 24.28 -4.79 -5.22
C TYR A 30 23.04 -4.33 -6.03
N ILE A 31 21.82 -4.69 -5.59
CA ILE A 31 20.56 -4.24 -6.20
C ILE A 31 20.02 -3.06 -5.38
N SER A 32 19.83 -1.93 -6.06
CA SER A 32 19.26 -0.71 -5.48
C SER A 32 18.23 -0.14 -6.46
N PHE A 33 17.06 0.23 -5.93
CA PHE A 33 15.98 0.83 -6.72
C PHE A 33 16.04 2.36 -6.71
N GLU A 34 16.88 2.95 -5.87
CA GLU A 34 17.05 4.39 -5.73
C GLU A 34 17.41 5.08 -7.08
N PRO A 35 18.37 4.57 -7.90
CA PRO A 35 18.71 5.23 -9.17
C PRO A 35 17.52 5.28 -10.13
N ILE A 36 16.85 4.15 -10.35
CA ILE A 36 15.73 4.07 -11.30
C ILE A 36 14.53 4.91 -10.83
N LEU A 37 14.25 4.97 -9.52
CA LEU A 37 13.19 5.82 -8.99
C LEU A 37 13.52 7.30 -9.15
N SER A 38 14.76 7.71 -8.92
CA SER A 38 15.22 9.09 -9.11
C SER A 38 15.16 9.53 -10.57
N ASP A 39 15.60 8.66 -11.49
CA ASP A 39 15.55 8.93 -12.93
C ASP A 39 14.10 9.08 -13.42
N VAL A 40 13.20 8.23 -12.94
CA VAL A 40 11.78 8.28 -13.27
C VAL A 40 11.08 9.48 -12.66
N ASP A 41 11.38 9.84 -11.40
CA ASP A 41 10.85 11.06 -10.75
C ASP A 41 11.26 12.31 -11.54
N THR A 42 12.51 12.36 -12.00
CA THR A 42 13.03 13.44 -12.84
C THR A 42 12.35 13.47 -14.21
N ALA A 43 12.19 12.32 -14.87
CA ALA A 43 11.58 12.22 -16.20
C ALA A 43 10.07 12.59 -16.19
N LEU A 44 9.34 12.16 -15.16
CA LEU A 44 7.92 12.50 -15.00
C LEU A 44 7.75 14.00 -14.73
N GLY A 45 8.61 14.60 -13.88
CA GLY A 45 8.60 16.04 -13.65
C GLY A 45 7.26 16.56 -13.15
N SER A 46 6.61 15.84 -12.23
CA SER A 46 5.24 16.10 -11.73
C SER A 46 4.08 15.80 -12.69
N ARG A 47 4.34 15.25 -13.88
CA ARG A 47 3.29 14.71 -14.77
C ARG A 47 2.95 13.28 -14.39
N TYR A 48 1.78 12.80 -14.82
CA TYR A 48 1.37 11.41 -14.64
C TYR A 48 1.87 10.51 -15.77
N TYR A 49 2.02 9.21 -15.50
CA TYR A 49 2.43 8.24 -16.53
C TYR A 49 1.45 8.24 -17.73
N SER A 50 0.18 8.56 -17.48
CA SER A 50 -0.88 8.63 -18.48
C SER A 50 -0.66 9.72 -19.53
N GLU A 51 0.15 10.74 -19.22
CA GLU A 51 0.46 11.85 -20.12
C GLU A 51 1.68 11.54 -21.01
N LEU A 52 2.55 10.62 -20.58
CA LEU A 52 3.79 10.28 -21.29
C LEU A 52 3.72 8.94 -22.02
N LYS A 53 2.61 8.21 -21.87
CA LYS A 53 2.44 6.89 -22.46
C LYS A 53 2.23 6.98 -23.98
N ASN A 54 2.96 6.15 -24.72
CA ASN A 54 2.70 5.91 -26.15
C ASN A 54 1.60 4.84 -26.32
N LYS A 55 1.68 3.76 -25.51
CA LYS A 55 0.66 2.70 -25.46
C LYS A 55 0.01 2.66 -24.09
N ASN A 56 -1.25 2.26 -24.05
CA ASN A 56 -1.98 2.13 -22.80
C ASN A 56 -1.50 0.90 -22.00
N PRO A 57 -1.01 1.06 -20.76
CA PRO A 57 -0.53 -0.06 -19.95
C PRO A 57 -1.63 -1.09 -19.65
N CYS A 58 -2.89 -0.65 -19.52
CA CYS A 58 -4.02 -1.55 -19.32
C CYS A 58 -4.19 -2.57 -20.45
N ASP A 59 -3.71 -2.26 -21.66
CA ASP A 59 -3.85 -3.13 -22.83
C ASP A 59 -2.60 -4.01 -23.03
N SER A 60 -1.63 -3.95 -22.11
CA SER A 60 -0.36 -4.68 -22.19
C SER A 60 -0.22 -5.69 -21.04
N GLN A 61 0.30 -6.87 -21.34
CA GLN A 61 0.64 -7.88 -20.32
C GLN A 61 2.08 -7.66 -19.82
N GLY A 62 2.34 -8.06 -18.58
CA GLY A 62 3.69 -7.99 -18.01
C GLY A 62 4.21 -6.58 -17.74
N VAL A 63 3.31 -5.60 -17.56
CA VAL A 63 3.70 -4.22 -17.18
C VAL A 63 4.40 -4.23 -15.83
N ASN A 64 3.79 -4.88 -14.84
CA ASN A 64 4.45 -5.20 -13.58
C ASN A 64 5.28 -6.46 -13.71
N TYR A 65 6.40 -6.49 -12.98
CA TYR A 65 7.28 -7.66 -12.93
C TYR A 65 6.88 -8.58 -11.78
N ASN A 66 6.44 -9.79 -12.12
CA ASN A 66 6.01 -10.80 -11.16
C ASN A 66 7.13 -11.82 -10.93
N PHE A 67 7.35 -12.18 -9.67
CA PHE A 67 8.30 -13.22 -9.29
C PHE A 67 7.80 -13.94 -8.04
N ILE A 68 8.41 -15.08 -7.73
CA ILE A 68 7.95 -15.95 -6.65
C ILE A 68 9.03 -16.03 -5.58
N ALA A 69 8.63 -15.82 -4.34
CA ALA A 69 9.45 -16.07 -3.16
C ALA A 69 8.99 -17.35 -2.44
N ASN A 70 9.94 -18.06 -1.85
CA ASN A 70 9.62 -19.18 -0.97
C ASN A 70 8.99 -18.66 0.33
N LYS A 71 7.82 -19.17 0.72
CA LYS A 71 7.13 -18.74 1.95
C LYS A 71 7.50 -19.63 3.14
N ASP A 72 7.33 -20.95 3.00
CA ASP A 72 7.41 -21.93 4.10
C ASP A 72 8.13 -23.25 3.69
N GLY A 73 9.10 -23.19 2.78
CA GLY A 73 9.85 -24.35 2.29
C GLY A 73 9.18 -25.06 1.09
N ARG A 74 9.04 -26.39 1.15
CA ARG A 74 8.75 -27.26 -0.01
C ARG A 74 7.36 -27.10 -0.64
N PHE A 75 6.39 -26.46 0.03
CA PHE A 75 4.98 -26.55 -0.37
C PHE A 75 4.24 -25.20 -0.49
N SER A 76 4.89 -24.06 -0.25
CA SER A 76 4.22 -22.77 -0.37
C SER A 76 5.09 -21.70 -1.02
N TRP A 77 4.52 -21.08 -2.05
CA TRP A 77 5.10 -20.02 -2.85
C TRP A 77 4.31 -18.74 -2.64
N ARG A 78 5.00 -17.61 -2.54
CA ARG A 78 4.39 -16.28 -2.42
C ARG A 78 4.67 -15.48 -3.69
N PRO A 79 3.64 -15.10 -4.47
CA PRO A 79 3.84 -14.19 -5.58
C PRO A 79 4.17 -12.80 -5.02
N LEU A 80 5.20 -12.17 -5.59
CA LEU A 80 5.59 -10.79 -5.33
C LEU A 80 5.57 -10.04 -6.66
N GLU A 81 5.24 -8.75 -6.60
CA GLU A 81 5.03 -7.93 -7.78
C GLU A 81 5.76 -6.59 -7.60
N LEU A 82 6.72 -6.32 -8.50
CA LEU A 82 7.31 -4.99 -8.65
C LEU A 82 6.43 -4.19 -9.60
N MET A 83 5.80 -3.14 -9.06
CA MET A 83 5.01 -2.22 -9.86
C MET A 83 5.93 -1.46 -10.83
N HIS A 84 5.53 -1.29 -12.09
CA HIS A 84 6.35 -0.53 -13.04
C HIS A 84 6.74 0.85 -12.46
N PRO A 85 8.04 1.24 -12.42
CA PRO A 85 8.49 2.44 -11.71
C PRO A 85 7.75 3.73 -12.08
N ALA A 86 7.44 3.93 -13.37
CA ALA A 86 6.66 5.09 -13.82
C ALA A 86 5.23 5.12 -13.26
N ILE A 87 4.59 3.96 -13.11
CA ILE A 87 3.24 3.85 -12.52
C ILE A 87 3.34 4.09 -11.02
N TYR A 88 4.35 3.51 -10.36
CA TYR A 88 4.59 3.67 -8.93
C TYR A 88 4.84 5.13 -8.53
N VAL A 89 5.76 5.82 -9.22
CA VAL A 89 6.06 7.23 -8.94
C VAL A 89 4.86 8.13 -9.25
N SER A 90 4.16 7.88 -10.36
CA SER A 90 2.91 8.60 -10.68
C SER A 90 1.84 8.38 -9.61
N LEU A 91 1.71 7.17 -9.05
CA LEU A 91 0.79 6.87 -7.96
C LEU A 91 1.17 7.63 -6.67
N ILE A 92 2.46 7.75 -6.37
CA ILE A 92 2.95 8.58 -5.26
C ILE A 92 2.52 10.03 -5.46
N TYR A 93 2.61 10.58 -6.68
CA TYR A 93 2.18 11.96 -6.93
C TYR A 93 0.69 12.15 -6.66
N VAL A 94 -0.14 11.19 -7.05
CA VAL A 94 -1.59 11.21 -6.74
C VAL A 94 -1.83 11.16 -5.24
N ILE A 95 -1.24 10.20 -4.52
CA ILE A 95 -1.49 9.99 -3.09
C ILE A 95 -0.95 11.15 -2.24
N CYS A 96 0.24 11.66 -2.58
CA CYS A 96 0.93 12.68 -1.80
C CYS A 96 0.65 14.11 -2.27
N GLU A 97 -0.28 14.33 -3.21
CA GLU A 97 -0.86 15.65 -3.46
C GLU A 97 -1.53 16.16 -2.18
N SER A 98 -1.32 17.42 -1.78
CA SER A 98 -1.69 17.90 -0.44
C SER A 98 -3.14 17.64 -0.07
N GLN A 99 -4.07 17.93 -1.00
CA GLN A 99 -5.51 17.71 -0.80
C GLN A 99 -5.86 16.22 -0.67
N ASN A 100 -5.22 15.36 -1.47
CA ASN A 100 -5.47 13.92 -1.45
C ASN A 100 -4.91 13.28 -0.19
N TRP A 101 -3.71 13.71 0.24
CA TRP A 101 -3.10 13.23 1.47
C TRP A 101 -3.92 13.62 2.69
N GLU A 102 -4.40 14.87 2.75
CA GLU A 102 -5.30 15.32 3.80
C GLU A 102 -6.57 14.46 3.85
N HIS A 103 -7.24 14.25 2.70
CA HIS A 103 -8.42 13.37 2.60
C HIS A 103 -8.13 11.94 3.09
N ILE A 104 -6.99 11.36 2.70
CA ILE A 104 -6.57 10.04 3.16
C ILE A 104 -6.37 10.05 4.68
N THR A 105 -5.61 10.98 5.23
CA THR A 105 -5.34 11.04 6.68
C THR A 105 -6.60 11.26 7.52
N GLN A 106 -7.53 12.10 7.04
CA GLN A 106 -8.85 12.26 7.65
C GLN A 106 -9.63 10.96 7.61
N ARG A 107 -9.64 10.26 6.48
CA ARG A 107 -10.38 8.99 6.41
C ARG A 107 -9.78 7.94 7.35
N PHE A 108 -8.46 7.92 7.53
CA PHE A 108 -7.80 7.08 8.52
C PHE A 108 -8.21 7.41 9.96
N SER A 109 -8.36 8.69 10.33
CA SER A 109 -8.77 9.07 11.68
C SER A 109 -10.24 8.73 11.97
N GLU A 110 -11.11 8.76 10.96
CA GLU A 110 -12.52 8.34 11.09
C GLU A 110 -12.67 6.84 11.41
N PHE A 111 -11.66 6.01 11.12
CA PHE A 111 -11.64 4.59 11.54
C PHE A 111 -10.92 4.35 12.86
N GLU A 112 -10.44 5.39 13.52
CA GLU A 112 -9.83 5.26 14.84
C GLU A 112 -10.91 5.40 15.92
N GLY A 113 -10.83 4.56 16.97
CA GLY A 113 -11.74 4.62 18.12
C GLY A 113 -12.97 3.68 18.06
N GLY A 114 -13.03 2.79 17.08
CA GLY A 114 -14.03 1.71 17.04
C GLY A 114 -13.65 0.48 17.87
N ALA A 115 -14.42 -0.59 17.73
CA ALA A 115 -14.13 -1.90 18.34
C ALA A 115 -12.97 -2.66 17.66
N VAL A 116 -12.50 -2.15 16.51
CA VAL A 116 -11.45 -2.78 15.69
C VAL A 116 -10.16 -1.96 15.85
N ASP A 117 -9.08 -2.59 16.31
CA ASP A 117 -7.75 -2.00 16.27
C ASP A 117 -6.94 -2.54 15.07
N CYS A 118 -6.45 -1.63 14.23
CA CYS A 118 -5.61 -1.96 13.09
C CYS A 118 -4.13 -2.02 13.54
N CYS A 119 -3.67 -3.20 13.94
CA CYS A 119 -2.28 -3.43 14.39
C CYS A 119 -1.23 -3.34 13.27
N SER A 120 -1.65 -3.38 12.01
CA SER A 120 -0.81 -3.32 10.81
C SER A 120 -0.52 -1.91 10.29
N THR A 121 -0.91 -0.86 11.02
CA THR A 121 -0.59 0.53 10.64
C THR A 121 0.91 0.72 10.42
N LEU A 122 1.27 1.35 9.30
CA LEU A 122 2.66 1.62 8.96
C LEU A 122 3.28 2.65 9.89
N VAL A 123 4.49 2.35 10.37
CA VAL A 123 5.31 3.25 11.17
C VAL A 123 6.62 3.57 10.46
N VAL A 124 7.10 4.78 10.70
CA VAL A 124 8.39 5.26 10.19
C VAL A 124 9.36 5.40 11.35
N SER A 125 10.61 5.05 11.08
CA SER A 125 11.70 5.22 12.02
C SER A 125 11.97 6.72 12.26
N VAL A 126 12.17 7.07 13.54
CA VAL A 126 12.55 8.44 13.95
C VAL A 126 14.02 8.47 14.40
N ASP A 127 14.62 7.30 14.61
CA ASP A 127 15.99 7.12 15.05
C ASP A 127 16.85 6.53 13.91
N SER A 128 18.05 6.03 14.25
CA SER A 128 18.96 5.42 13.29
C SER A 128 18.57 3.99 12.86
N GLN A 129 17.47 3.45 13.37
CA GLN A 129 17.00 2.12 12.99
C GLN A 129 16.35 2.12 11.61
N THR A 130 16.29 0.95 10.99
CA THR A 130 15.57 0.77 9.73
C THR A 130 14.05 0.86 9.95
N ASP A 131 13.34 1.29 8.90
CA ASP A 131 11.87 1.34 8.90
C ASP A 131 11.28 -0.07 9.16
N VAL A 132 11.92 -1.12 8.62
CA VAL A 132 11.55 -2.53 8.85
C VAL A 132 11.67 -2.93 10.32
N ALA A 133 12.81 -2.64 10.97
CA ALA A 133 12.99 -2.96 12.40
C ALA A 133 11.97 -2.22 13.28
N THR A 134 11.66 -0.97 12.94
CA THR A 134 10.63 -0.18 13.62
C THR A 134 9.24 -0.80 13.45
N GLN A 135 8.90 -1.26 12.25
CA GLN A 135 7.63 -1.93 11.97
C GLN A 135 7.48 -3.24 12.75
N ILE A 136 8.53 -4.07 12.79
CA ILE A 136 8.56 -5.33 13.56
C ILE A 136 8.34 -5.05 15.05
N LYS A 137 9.04 -4.06 15.59
CA LYS A 137 8.89 -3.65 16.99
C LYS A 137 7.48 -3.17 17.30
N SER A 138 6.89 -2.36 16.40
CA SER A 138 5.52 -1.89 16.56
C SER A 138 4.51 -3.04 16.56
N TRP A 139 4.66 -4.00 15.65
CA TRP A 139 3.81 -5.20 15.61
C TRP A 139 3.91 -6.00 16.92
N TRP A 140 5.13 -6.26 17.40
CA TRP A 140 5.34 -6.99 18.66
C TRP A 140 4.69 -6.28 19.86
N GLN A 141 4.80 -4.95 19.96
CA GLN A 141 4.16 -4.19 21.03
C GLN A 141 2.63 -4.21 20.92
N ARG A 142 2.09 -4.06 19.71
CA ARG A 142 0.64 -3.91 19.49
C ARG A 142 -0.12 -5.22 19.42
N VAL A 143 0.54 -6.31 19.06
CA VAL A 143 -0.07 -7.64 18.94
C VAL A 143 0.33 -8.51 20.11
N GLU A 144 1.62 -8.84 20.25
CA GLU A 144 2.08 -9.80 21.27
C GLU A 144 1.87 -9.27 22.69
N GLN A 145 2.33 -8.05 23.00
CA GLN A 145 2.16 -7.51 24.36
C GLN A 145 0.70 -7.24 24.72
N GLN A 146 -0.10 -6.73 23.77
CA GLN A 146 -1.54 -6.52 24.00
C GLN A 146 -2.29 -7.83 24.19
N SER A 147 -1.93 -8.88 23.43
CA SER A 147 -2.53 -10.21 23.62
C SER A 147 -2.30 -10.76 25.03
N LEU A 148 -1.12 -10.53 25.60
CA LEU A 148 -0.85 -10.88 27.00
C LEU A 148 -1.72 -10.07 27.96
N SER A 149 -1.89 -8.77 27.74
CA SER A 149 -2.78 -7.93 28.54
C SER A 149 -4.23 -8.43 28.48
N TYR A 150 -4.74 -8.69 27.28
CA TYR A 150 -6.10 -9.18 27.08
C TYR A 150 -6.32 -10.59 27.65
N SER A 151 -5.26 -11.42 27.75
CA SER A 151 -5.38 -12.73 28.38
C SER A 151 -5.74 -12.68 29.87
N LEU A 152 -5.52 -11.54 30.54
CA LEU A 152 -5.93 -11.31 31.92
C LEU A 152 -7.42 -10.97 32.05
N GLU A 153 -8.02 -10.42 31.00
CA GLU A 153 -9.42 -9.96 30.99
C GLU A 153 -10.35 -10.98 30.32
N PHE A 154 -9.87 -11.65 29.27
CA PHE A 154 -10.65 -12.56 28.45
C PHE A 154 -10.11 -13.98 28.54
N SER A 155 -11.01 -14.95 28.76
CA SER A 155 -10.67 -16.38 28.86
C SER A 155 -10.60 -17.10 27.52
N ARG A 156 -11.01 -16.44 26.42
CA ARG A 156 -11.12 -17.04 25.08
C ARG A 156 -10.64 -16.06 24.03
N ILE A 157 -9.94 -16.59 23.03
CA ILE A 157 -9.50 -15.87 21.84
C ILE A 157 -9.98 -16.63 20.61
N LEU A 158 -10.47 -15.90 19.60
CA LEU A 158 -10.74 -16.43 18.28
C LEU A 158 -9.66 -15.92 17.33
N HIS A 159 -8.93 -16.84 16.71
CA HIS A 159 -7.96 -16.53 15.68
C HIS A 159 -8.50 -16.99 14.33
N THR A 160 -8.46 -16.09 13.35
CA THR A 160 -8.86 -16.33 11.97
C THR A 160 -7.80 -15.79 11.03
N ASP A 161 -7.48 -16.53 9.99
CA ASP A 161 -6.52 -16.12 8.95
C ASP A 161 -7.24 -16.05 7.60
N VAL A 162 -6.97 -15.00 6.83
CA VAL A 162 -7.55 -14.79 5.50
C VAL A 162 -6.55 -15.24 4.45
N THR A 163 -6.85 -16.35 3.79
CA THR A 163 -6.01 -16.89 2.71
C THR A 163 -6.01 -15.96 1.50
N ASP A 164 -4.84 -15.79 0.90
CA ASP A 164 -4.64 -15.06 -0.36
C ASP A 164 -5.27 -13.65 -0.41
N CYS A 165 -5.07 -12.89 0.67
CA CYS A 165 -5.71 -11.60 0.84
C CYS A 165 -5.37 -10.59 -0.27
N TYR A 166 -4.10 -10.44 -0.65
CA TYR A 166 -3.68 -9.44 -1.64
C TYR A 166 -4.26 -9.70 -3.04
N SER A 167 -4.32 -10.96 -3.49
CA SER A 167 -4.84 -11.30 -4.82
C SER A 167 -6.38 -11.23 -4.87
N SER A 168 -7.04 -11.44 -3.72
CA SER A 168 -8.49 -11.47 -3.60
C SER A 168 -9.12 -10.09 -3.43
N LEU A 169 -8.33 -9.04 -3.24
CA LEU A 169 -8.84 -7.68 -3.08
C LEU A 169 -9.39 -7.12 -4.39
N TYR A 170 -10.66 -6.72 -4.38
CA TYR A 170 -11.30 -6.04 -5.48
C TYR A 170 -10.85 -4.57 -5.52
N THR A 171 -10.18 -4.13 -6.58
CA THR A 171 -9.48 -2.82 -6.58
C THR A 171 -10.43 -1.62 -6.43
N HIS A 172 -11.67 -1.74 -6.87
CA HIS A 172 -12.70 -0.72 -6.65
C HIS A 172 -13.08 -0.54 -5.16
N SER A 173 -12.79 -1.52 -4.29
CA SER A 173 -12.98 -1.36 -2.85
C SER A 173 -12.13 -0.23 -2.28
N ILE A 174 -11.02 0.14 -2.92
CA ILE A 174 -10.21 1.31 -2.56
C ILE A 174 -11.03 2.60 -2.68
N SER A 175 -11.87 2.71 -3.72
CA SER A 175 -12.75 3.89 -3.85
C SER A 175 -13.90 3.86 -2.87
N TRP A 176 -14.45 2.69 -2.56
CA TRP A 176 -15.45 2.54 -1.52
C TRP A 176 -14.88 2.92 -0.15
N ALA A 177 -13.61 2.57 0.08
CA ALA A 177 -12.90 2.97 1.26
C ALA A 177 -12.71 4.50 1.32
N LEU A 178 -12.25 5.12 0.25
CA LEU A 178 -11.97 6.56 0.34
C LEU A 178 -13.22 7.45 0.32
N HIS A 179 -14.32 7.02 -0.29
CA HIS A 179 -15.48 7.88 -0.58
C HIS A 179 -16.83 7.30 -0.12
N GLY A 180 -16.86 6.07 0.38
CA GLY A 180 -18.10 5.34 0.64
C GLY A 180 -18.70 4.70 -0.60
N VAL A 181 -19.55 3.69 -0.40
CA VAL A 181 -20.11 2.87 -1.48
C VAL A 181 -21.06 3.68 -2.37
N GLU A 182 -21.93 4.49 -1.79
CA GLU A 182 -22.94 5.26 -2.53
C GLU A 182 -22.31 6.28 -3.47
N GLU A 183 -21.39 7.11 -2.98
CA GLU A 183 -20.72 8.11 -3.79
C GLU A 183 -19.87 7.48 -4.89
N ALA A 184 -19.12 6.43 -4.58
CA ALA A 184 -18.31 5.71 -5.56
C ALA A 184 -19.16 5.06 -6.67
N LYS A 185 -20.36 4.55 -6.34
CA LYS A 185 -21.30 4.00 -7.33
C LYS A 185 -21.93 5.06 -8.22
N GLN A 186 -22.10 6.29 -7.73
CA GLN A 186 -22.62 7.41 -8.53
C GLN A 186 -21.53 7.99 -9.45
N LYS A 187 -20.31 8.14 -8.93
CA LYS A 187 -19.17 8.73 -9.64
C LYS A 187 -18.20 7.66 -10.16
N ARG A 188 -18.65 6.82 -11.10
CA ARG A 188 -17.85 5.68 -11.62
C ARG A 188 -16.74 6.05 -12.60
N ARG A 189 -16.65 7.31 -13.05
CA ARG A 189 -15.62 7.72 -14.03
C ARG A 189 -14.23 7.67 -13.39
N MET A 190 -13.24 7.17 -14.11
CA MET A 190 -11.87 6.94 -13.62
C MET A 190 -11.22 8.17 -12.94
N ASN A 191 -11.50 9.38 -13.42
CA ASN A 191 -10.91 10.61 -12.89
C ASN A 191 -11.83 11.39 -11.93
N ALA A 192 -13.00 10.84 -11.56
CA ALA A 192 -13.98 11.57 -10.76
C ALA A 192 -13.66 11.62 -9.27
N LEU A 193 -12.98 10.59 -8.74
CA LEU A 193 -12.67 10.45 -7.32
C LEU A 193 -11.21 10.05 -7.15
N LEU A 194 -10.61 10.42 -6.01
CA LEU A 194 -9.26 9.99 -5.63
C LEU A 194 -9.13 8.47 -5.65
N GLY A 195 -10.15 7.75 -5.16
CA GLY A 195 -10.15 6.29 -5.14
C GLY A 195 -10.10 5.68 -6.53
N ASN A 196 -10.86 6.23 -7.47
CA ASN A 196 -10.84 5.80 -8.87
C ASN A 196 -9.48 6.08 -9.54
N ARG A 197 -8.82 7.19 -9.19
CA ARG A 197 -7.47 7.50 -9.68
C ARG A 197 -6.46 6.46 -9.19
N ILE A 198 -6.48 6.13 -7.89
CA ILE A 198 -5.59 5.10 -7.29
C ILE A 198 -5.85 3.73 -7.93
N ASP A 199 -7.11 3.33 -8.01
CA ASP A 199 -7.57 2.09 -8.65
C ASP A 199 -7.07 2.00 -10.11
N SER A 200 -7.21 3.08 -10.88
CA SER A 200 -6.71 3.14 -12.27
C SER A 200 -5.19 2.93 -12.38
N HIS A 201 -4.40 3.36 -11.41
CA HIS A 201 -2.95 3.10 -11.40
C HIS A 201 -2.65 1.62 -11.14
N ILE A 202 -3.40 0.97 -10.25
CA ILE A 202 -3.24 -0.46 -9.96
C ILE A 202 -3.62 -1.29 -11.18
N GLN A 203 -4.77 -0.98 -11.81
CA GLN A 203 -5.23 -1.65 -13.03
C GLN A 203 -4.22 -1.50 -14.19
N ALA A 204 -3.55 -0.34 -14.30
CA ALA A 204 -2.55 -0.09 -15.33
C ALA A 204 -1.34 -1.02 -15.24
N GLY A 205 -0.96 -1.46 -14.04
CA GLY A 205 0.08 -2.47 -13.85
C GLY A 205 -0.38 -3.91 -14.14
N ARG A 206 -1.70 -4.15 -14.17
CA ARG A 206 -2.33 -5.48 -14.16
C ARG A 206 -3.23 -5.73 -15.37
N HIS A 207 -2.87 -5.23 -16.55
CA HIS A 207 -3.63 -5.47 -17.79
C HIS A 207 -5.13 -5.12 -17.66
N GLY A 208 -5.44 -4.01 -16.98
CA GLY A 208 -6.82 -3.54 -16.77
C GLY A 208 -7.65 -4.40 -15.82
N GLN A 209 -7.07 -5.39 -15.15
CA GLN A 209 -7.79 -6.28 -14.23
C GLN A 209 -8.09 -5.58 -12.91
N THR A 210 -9.26 -5.84 -12.36
CA THR A 210 -9.76 -5.28 -11.09
C THR A 210 -9.56 -6.21 -9.89
N ASN A 211 -8.80 -7.29 -10.07
CA ASN A 211 -8.59 -8.32 -9.05
C ASN A 211 -7.14 -8.33 -8.58
N GLY A 212 -6.98 -8.08 -7.29
CA GLY A 212 -5.73 -8.09 -6.57
C GLY A 212 -4.96 -6.79 -6.63
N ILE A 213 -4.10 -6.60 -5.63
CA ILE A 213 -3.17 -5.49 -5.50
C ILE A 213 -1.74 -6.01 -5.39
N SER A 214 -0.76 -5.21 -5.83
CA SER A 214 0.65 -5.64 -5.89
C SER A 214 1.24 -5.91 -4.50
N GLN A 215 1.85 -7.09 -4.33
CA GLN A 215 2.48 -7.48 -3.06
C GLN A 215 3.98 -7.18 -3.07
N GLY A 216 4.47 -6.44 -2.07
CA GLY A 216 5.90 -6.19 -1.86
C GLY A 216 6.29 -4.73 -1.66
N SER A 217 5.38 -3.78 -1.94
CA SER A 217 5.62 -2.35 -1.72
C SER A 217 5.01 -1.87 -0.40
N VAL A 218 5.72 -1.00 0.31
CA VAL A 218 5.23 -0.32 1.51
C VAL A 218 4.00 0.53 1.20
N LEU A 219 3.95 1.19 0.04
CA LEU A 219 2.80 2.00 -0.37
C LEU A 219 1.53 1.15 -0.50
N ILE A 220 1.63 -0.01 -1.17
CA ILE A 220 0.48 -0.91 -1.33
C ILE A 220 0.09 -1.57 0.00
N ASN A 221 1.07 -1.92 0.84
CA ASN A 221 0.82 -2.39 2.20
C ASN A 221 0.08 -1.33 3.03
N GLY A 222 0.38 -0.04 2.84
CA GLY A 222 -0.32 1.06 3.49
C GLY A 222 -1.79 1.14 3.06
N LEU A 223 -2.06 1.08 1.76
CA LEU A 223 -3.42 1.03 1.21
C LEU A 223 -4.18 -0.21 1.70
N HIS A 224 -3.50 -1.36 1.80
CA HIS A 224 -4.07 -2.60 2.32
C HIS A 224 -4.40 -2.55 3.81
N SER A 225 -3.48 -2.01 4.63
CA SER A 225 -3.50 -2.14 6.10
C SER A 225 -4.82 -1.71 6.73
N ARG A 226 -5.51 -0.72 6.14
CA ARG A 226 -6.85 -0.34 6.56
C ARG A 226 -7.96 -0.77 5.63
N ASN A 227 -7.72 -1.16 4.36
CA ASN A 227 -8.73 -1.81 3.50
C ASN A 227 -9.34 -3.07 4.14
N CYS A 228 -8.58 -3.82 4.95
CA CYS A 228 -9.12 -4.95 5.71
C CYS A 228 -10.02 -4.54 6.90
N ALA A 229 -9.83 -3.35 7.47
CA ALA A 229 -10.72 -2.82 8.50
C ALA A 229 -12.09 -2.36 7.95
N TRP A 230 -12.31 -2.43 6.63
CA TRP A 230 -13.60 -2.14 5.99
C TRP A 230 -14.52 -3.34 5.84
N PHE A 231 -13.94 -4.54 5.86
CA PHE A 231 -14.68 -5.79 5.66
C PHE A 231 -15.05 -6.47 6.97
N CYS A 232 -14.59 -5.94 8.11
CA CYS A 232 -14.94 -6.39 9.46
C CYS A 232 -15.87 -5.38 10.14
#